data_AF-A0A4Y8V4U6-F1
#
_entry.id   AF-A0A4Y8V4U6-F1
#
_cell.length_a   1.000
_cell.length_b   1.000
_cell.length_c   1.000
_cell.angle_alpha   90.00
_cell.angle_beta   90.00
_cell.angle_gamma   90.00
#
_symmetry.space_group_name_H-M   'P 1'
#
loop_
_entity.id
_entity.type
_entity.pdbx_description
1 polymer ?
#
loop_
_entity_poly.entity_id
_entity_poly.type
_entity_poly.pdbx_seq_one_letter_code
_entity_poly.pdbx_strand_id
1 'polypeptide(L)'
;MMTHPIRAHSPSTLSTSVTRQRGFSLFEMIVYILAASILFSAAFNRYRDFPGEAERANFQAILAQLNAAINLQMMNAIAGGTFNQMGGLNGANPMEFMLNTPSNYVGAFSGVDESTLPRRIWYYNQGVGELVYLANDASDLYLVQNGQRVPTSRISFRVTNIVGRGQGGSLTWQGLVLAPVLPFEWQQVPLELASGAAQ
;
A
#
# COMPACT_ATOMS: atom_id res chain seq x y z
N MET A 1 13.38 95.98 37.51
CA MET A 1 12.86 94.80 38.25
C MET A 1 11.72 94.24 37.41
N MET A 2 11.98 93.22 36.59
CA MET A 2 11.00 92.68 35.65
C MET A 2 11.17 91.16 35.58
N THR A 3 10.10 90.49 35.97
CA THR A 3 9.94 89.06 36.27
C THR A 3 9.83 88.20 35.02
N HIS A 4 10.57 87.08 34.96
CA HIS A 4 10.35 86.01 33.99
C HIS A 4 9.22 85.08 34.46
N PRO A 5 8.22 84.76 33.62
CA PRO A 5 7.25 83.72 33.93
C PRO A 5 7.76 82.32 33.58
N ILE A 6 7.50 81.37 34.49
CA ILE A 6 7.80 79.95 34.40
C ILE A 6 6.85 79.28 33.40
N ARG A 7 7.41 78.46 32.48
CA ARG A 7 6.68 77.68 31.47
C ARG A 7 6.13 76.39 32.11
N ALA A 8 4.82 76.22 32.13
CA ALA A 8 4.17 74.99 32.56
C ALA A 8 4.32 73.89 31.50
N HIS A 9 4.68 72.67 31.94
CA HIS A 9 4.66 71.47 31.11
C HIS A 9 3.24 70.88 31.08
N SER A 10 2.70 70.67 29.88
CA SER A 10 1.40 70.00 29.66
C SER A 10 1.52 68.49 29.88
N PRO A 11 0.52 67.82 30.48
CA PRO A 11 0.50 66.37 30.64
C PRO A 11 0.16 65.66 29.33
N SER A 12 0.98 64.68 28.95
CA SER A 12 0.75 63.79 27.80
C SER A 12 -0.36 62.78 28.13
N THR A 13 -1.55 62.98 27.58
CA THR A 13 -2.63 61.97 27.67
C THR A 13 -2.36 60.84 26.67
N LEU A 14 -2.02 59.65 27.18
CA LEU A 14 -1.94 58.41 26.41
C LEU A 14 -3.36 57.97 26.02
N SER A 15 -3.75 58.20 24.77
CA SER A 15 -4.98 57.64 24.21
C SER A 15 -4.81 56.14 23.97
N THR A 16 -5.42 55.31 24.82
CA THR A 16 -5.53 53.88 24.59
C THR A 16 -6.68 53.62 23.61
N SER A 17 -6.35 53.28 22.36
CA SER A 17 -7.35 52.85 21.38
C SER A 17 -7.83 51.44 21.72
N VAL A 18 -9.04 51.33 22.27
CA VAL A 18 -9.73 50.04 22.42
C VAL A 18 -10.27 49.63 21.04
N THR A 19 -9.59 48.72 20.37
CA THR A 19 -10.05 48.13 19.12
C THR A 19 -11.31 47.31 19.40
N ARG A 20 -12.46 47.78 18.90
CA ARG A 20 -13.75 47.10 19.05
C ARG A 20 -13.73 45.83 18.22
N GLN A 21 -13.55 44.67 18.85
CA GLN A 21 -13.72 43.38 18.17
C GLN A 21 -15.17 43.24 17.74
N ARG A 22 -15.42 43.28 16.43
CA ARG A 22 -16.72 42.92 15.86
C ARG A 22 -16.83 41.40 15.89
N GLY A 23 -17.77 40.88 16.67
CA GLY A 23 -18.10 39.46 16.69
C GLY A 23 -18.65 39.01 15.33
N PHE A 24 -18.51 37.72 15.06
CA PHE A 24 -18.95 37.08 13.81
C PHE A 24 -20.48 37.03 13.73
N SER A 25 -21.04 37.32 12.56
CA SER A 25 -22.49 37.23 12.32
C SER A 25 -22.94 35.77 12.13
N LEU A 26 -24.19 35.45 12.52
CA LEU A 26 -24.81 34.15 12.21
C LEU A 26 -24.82 33.87 10.70
N PHE A 27 -24.99 34.91 9.87
CA PHE A 27 -24.93 34.77 8.42
C PHE A 27 -23.53 34.39 7.94
N GLU A 28 -22.49 35.04 8.48
CA GLU A 28 -21.10 34.73 8.15
C GLU A 28 -20.74 33.29 8.56
N MET A 29 -21.29 32.80 9.68
CA MET A 29 -21.12 31.41 10.11
C MET A 29 -21.74 30.41 9.14
N ILE A 30 -22.95 30.68 8.66
CA ILE A 30 -23.62 29.81 7.68
C ILE A 30 -22.83 29.80 6.37
N VAL A 31 -22.42 30.96 5.87
CA VAL A 31 -21.63 31.07 4.64
C VAL A 31 -20.30 30.34 4.78
N TYR A 32 -19.61 30.50 5.91
CA TYR A 32 -18.35 29.82 6.20
C TYR A 32 -18.52 28.30 6.24
N ILE A 33 -19.54 27.78 6.94
CA ILE A 33 -19.81 26.34 7.01
C ILE A 33 -20.12 25.77 5.63
N LEU A 34 -20.92 26.46 4.82
CA LEU A 34 -21.23 26.02 3.45
C LEU A 34 -19.98 25.99 2.58
N ALA A 35 -19.17 27.07 2.60
CA ALA A 35 -17.93 27.13 1.85
C ALA A 35 -16.94 26.04 2.31
N ALA A 36 -16.75 25.87 3.62
CA ALA A 36 -15.90 24.84 4.18
C ALA A 36 -16.40 23.43 3.82
N SER A 37 -17.71 23.18 3.81
CA SER A 37 -18.29 21.88 3.44
C SER A 37 -18.06 21.54 1.97
N ILE A 38 -18.18 22.51 1.07
CA ILE A 38 -17.90 22.34 -0.36
C ILE A 38 -16.42 22.02 -0.57
N LEU A 39 -15.53 22.80 0.05
CA LEU A 39 -14.08 22.59 -0.03
C LEU A 39 -13.68 21.22 0.57
N PHE A 40 -14.26 20.87 1.71
CA PHE A 40 -14.01 19.59 2.37
C PHE A 40 -14.49 18.41 1.53
N SER A 41 -15.69 18.50 0.92
CA SER A 41 -16.22 17.48 0.02
C SER A 41 -15.29 17.25 -1.18
N ALA A 42 -14.83 18.34 -1.81
CA ALA A 42 -13.89 18.25 -2.92
C ALA A 42 -12.54 17.63 -2.50
N ALA A 43 -12.01 18.01 -1.34
CA ALA A 43 -10.78 17.44 -0.80
C ALA A 43 -10.93 15.95 -0.42
N PHE A 44 -12.08 15.56 0.15
CA PHE A 44 -12.34 14.19 0.59
C PHE A 44 -12.45 13.23 -0.59
N ASN A 45 -13.07 13.64 -1.70
CA ASN A 45 -13.13 12.82 -2.91
C ASN A 45 -11.75 12.43 -3.43
N ARG A 46 -10.76 13.33 -3.33
CA ARG A 46 -9.36 13.05 -3.73
C ARG A 46 -8.63 12.11 -2.77
N TYR A 47 -9.08 11.98 -1.52
CA TYR A 47 -8.47 11.09 -0.54
C TYR A 47 -8.95 9.63 -0.65
N ARG A 48 -10.01 9.35 -1.42
CA ARG A 48 -10.61 8.00 -1.50
C ARG A 48 -9.71 6.98 -2.18
N ASP A 49 -8.78 7.39 -3.05
CA ASP A 49 -7.92 6.49 -3.84
C ASP A 49 -6.59 6.12 -3.14
N PHE A 50 -6.22 6.83 -2.07
CA PHE A 50 -4.98 6.59 -1.33
C PHE A 50 -4.89 5.22 -0.64
N PRO A 51 -5.98 4.64 -0.09
CA PRO A 51 -5.92 3.33 0.56
C PRO A 51 -5.52 2.19 -0.41
N GLY A 52 -6.05 2.19 -1.63
CA GLY A 52 -5.80 1.16 -2.65
C GLY A 52 -4.36 1.19 -3.18
N GLU A 53 -3.83 2.36 -3.52
CA GLU A 53 -2.44 2.49 -3.97
C GLU A 53 -1.43 2.13 -2.87
N ALA A 54 -1.71 2.49 -1.61
CA ALA A 54 -0.88 2.10 -0.48
C ALA A 54 -0.90 0.57 -0.26
N GLU A 55 -2.07 -0.07 -0.44
CA GLU A 55 -2.19 -1.52 -0.38
C GLU A 55 -1.38 -2.20 -1.50
N ARG A 56 -1.53 -1.74 -2.74
CA ARG A 56 -0.80 -2.25 -3.91
C ARG A 56 0.71 -2.10 -3.75
N ALA A 57 1.18 -0.95 -3.26
CA ALA A 57 2.59 -0.72 -3.00
C ALA A 57 3.14 -1.66 -1.92
N ASN A 58 2.41 -1.86 -0.82
CA ASN A 58 2.79 -2.81 0.23
C ASN A 58 2.83 -4.26 -0.30
N PHE A 59 1.83 -4.66 -1.09
CA PHE A 59 1.81 -5.96 -1.75
C PHE A 59 3.03 -6.18 -2.65
N GLN A 60 3.36 -5.21 -3.51
CA GLN A 60 4.52 -5.27 -4.40
C GLN A 60 5.84 -5.34 -3.63
N ALA A 61 5.97 -4.58 -2.53
CA ALA A 61 7.14 -4.61 -1.67
C ALA A 61 7.35 -6.00 -1.03
N ILE A 62 6.29 -6.62 -0.51
CA ILE A 62 6.35 -7.97 0.06
C ILE A 62 6.69 -9.00 -1.03
N LEU A 63 6.08 -8.90 -2.21
CA LEU A 63 6.37 -9.80 -3.33
C LEU A 63 7.86 -9.71 -3.76
N ALA A 64 8.43 -8.51 -3.79
CA ALA A 64 9.86 -8.32 -4.05
C ALA A 64 10.74 -8.96 -2.97
N GLN A 65 10.37 -8.82 -1.69
CA GLN A 65 11.10 -9.45 -0.58
C GLN A 65 11.03 -10.99 -0.64
N LEU A 66 9.87 -11.55 -0.97
CA LEU A 66 9.70 -13.00 -1.16
C LEU A 66 10.58 -13.53 -2.28
N ASN A 67 10.63 -12.84 -3.42
CA ASN A 67 11.51 -13.20 -4.53
C ASN A 67 13.00 -13.14 -4.13
N ALA A 68 13.40 -12.13 -3.36
CA ALA A 68 14.75 -12.03 -2.83
C ALA A 68 15.09 -13.20 -1.88
N ALA A 69 14.17 -13.55 -0.97
CA ALA A 69 14.34 -14.67 -0.05
C ALA A 69 14.51 -16.01 -0.78
N ILE A 70 13.68 -16.27 -1.80
CA ILE A 70 13.78 -17.48 -2.63
C ILE A 70 15.11 -17.53 -3.39
N ASN A 71 15.56 -16.40 -3.94
CA ASN A 71 16.85 -16.33 -4.63
C ASN A 71 18.03 -16.61 -3.67
N LEU A 72 18.00 -16.07 -2.45
CA LEU A 72 19.01 -16.38 -1.43
C LEU A 72 18.99 -17.85 -1.03
N GLN A 73 17.81 -18.44 -0.85
CA GLN A 73 17.67 -19.87 -0.58
C GLN A 73 18.29 -20.71 -1.72
N MET A 74 18.04 -20.32 -2.97
CA MET A 74 18.64 -20.93 -4.15
C MET A 74 20.17 -20.84 -4.14
N MET A 75 20.72 -19.65 -3.88
CA MET A 75 22.17 -19.43 -3.79
C MET A 75 22.80 -20.28 -2.68
N ASN A 76 22.17 -20.37 -1.51
CA ASN A 76 22.64 -21.18 -0.39
C ASN A 76 22.70 -22.67 -0.76
N ALA A 77 21.69 -23.19 -1.46
CA ALA A 77 21.70 -24.59 -1.88
C ALA A 77 22.73 -24.89 -2.97
N ILE A 78 22.98 -23.94 -3.88
CA ILE A 78 24.03 -24.06 -4.89
C ILE A 78 25.40 -24.06 -4.21
N ALA A 79 25.65 -23.09 -3.32
CA ALA A 79 26.92 -22.98 -2.59
C ALA A 79 27.18 -24.19 -1.67
N GLY A 80 26.12 -24.74 -1.06
CA GLY A 80 26.20 -25.93 -0.21
C GLY A 80 26.20 -27.27 -0.95
N GLY A 81 26.06 -27.28 -2.28
CA GLY A 81 25.99 -28.52 -3.07
C GLY A 81 24.71 -29.36 -2.84
N THR A 82 23.69 -28.79 -2.18
CA THR A 82 22.41 -29.46 -1.86
C THR A 82 21.32 -29.20 -2.90
N PHE A 83 21.64 -28.61 -4.05
CA PHE A 83 20.68 -28.28 -5.11
C PHE A 83 19.83 -29.49 -5.58
N ASN A 84 20.37 -30.71 -5.52
CA ASN A 84 19.61 -31.94 -5.83
C ASN A 84 18.44 -32.20 -4.86
N GLN A 85 18.49 -31.66 -3.64
CA GLN A 85 17.44 -31.76 -2.62
C GLN A 85 16.37 -30.66 -2.76
N MET A 86 16.67 -29.59 -3.52
CA MET A 86 15.74 -28.47 -3.76
C MET A 86 14.53 -28.86 -4.61
N GLY A 87 14.60 -29.98 -5.34
CA GLY A 87 13.48 -30.55 -6.07
C GLY A 87 12.24 -30.82 -5.21
N GLY A 88 12.42 -31.00 -3.89
CA GLY A 88 11.33 -31.20 -2.92
C GLY A 88 10.63 -29.94 -2.43
N LEU A 89 11.09 -28.74 -2.80
CA LEU A 89 10.51 -27.46 -2.33
C LEU A 89 9.29 -26.99 -3.12
N ASN A 90 8.80 -27.79 -4.06
CA ASN A 90 7.58 -27.43 -4.80
C ASN A 90 6.40 -27.32 -3.83
N GLY A 91 5.70 -26.19 -3.89
CA GLY A 91 4.61 -25.87 -2.99
C GLY A 91 5.05 -25.48 -1.59
N ALA A 92 6.35 -25.41 -1.27
CA ALA A 92 6.81 -24.98 0.06
C ALA A 92 6.30 -23.58 0.40
N ASN A 93 6.13 -23.30 1.69
CA ASN A 93 5.70 -22.00 2.16
C ASN A 93 6.84 -20.97 2.02
N PRO A 94 6.73 -19.98 1.10
CA PRO A 94 7.82 -19.05 0.85
C PRO A 94 8.08 -18.10 2.02
N MET A 95 7.12 -17.96 2.95
CA MET A 95 7.30 -17.15 4.16
C MET A 95 8.36 -17.75 5.09
N GLU A 96 8.60 -19.07 5.03
CA GLU A 96 9.63 -19.76 5.82
C GLU A 96 11.05 -19.45 5.34
N PHE A 97 11.21 -18.92 4.12
CA PHE A 97 12.50 -18.48 3.59
C PHE A 97 12.86 -17.05 4.01
N MET A 98 11.92 -16.31 4.59
CA MET A 98 12.14 -14.92 5.02
C MET A 98 12.78 -14.89 6.41
N LEU A 99 13.73 -13.97 6.62
CA LEU A 99 14.30 -13.72 7.95
C LEU A 99 13.24 -13.19 8.93
N ASN A 100 12.37 -12.31 8.45
CA ASN A 100 11.24 -11.78 9.20
C ASN A 100 10.01 -11.84 8.29
N THR A 101 8.94 -12.50 8.74
CA THR A 101 7.69 -12.51 8.02
C THR A 101 7.00 -11.14 8.09
N PRO A 102 6.29 -10.70 7.03
CA PRO A 102 5.50 -9.48 7.06
C PRO A 102 4.47 -9.51 8.20
N SER A 103 4.19 -8.36 8.81
CA SER A 103 3.24 -8.24 9.93
C SER A 103 1.81 -8.62 9.56
N ASN A 104 1.47 -8.58 8.27
CA ASN A 104 0.17 -8.99 7.75
C ASN A 104 0.15 -10.44 7.25
N TYR A 105 1.17 -11.25 7.54
CA TYR A 105 1.12 -12.69 7.38
C TYR A 105 0.46 -13.33 8.60
N VAL A 106 -0.70 -13.96 8.41
CA VAL A 106 -1.50 -14.53 9.50
C VAL A 106 -1.22 -16.02 9.76
N GLY A 107 -0.29 -16.62 9.00
CA GLY A 107 0.16 -17.99 9.20
C GLY A 107 -0.28 -18.98 8.12
N ALA A 108 -0.13 -20.25 8.44
CA ALA A 108 -0.41 -21.38 7.57
C ALA A 108 -1.64 -22.16 8.07
N PHE A 109 -2.55 -22.49 7.17
CA PHE A 109 -3.82 -23.16 7.48
C PHE A 109 -4.06 -24.37 6.58
N SER A 110 -4.61 -25.44 7.15
CA SER A 110 -5.02 -26.68 6.48
C SER A 110 -6.52 -26.67 6.10
N GLY A 111 -6.92 -25.60 5.41
CA GLY A 111 -8.32 -25.30 5.09
C GLY A 111 -8.84 -24.16 5.95
N VAL A 112 -9.27 -23.07 5.30
CA VAL A 112 -9.79 -21.87 5.96
C VAL A 112 -10.97 -21.35 5.16
N ASP A 113 -12.02 -20.93 5.85
CA ASP A 113 -13.08 -20.15 5.23
C ASP A 113 -12.59 -18.71 5.05
N GLU A 114 -12.19 -18.36 3.83
CA GLU A 114 -11.68 -17.02 3.48
C GLU A 114 -12.66 -15.90 3.80
N SER A 115 -13.96 -16.17 3.91
CA SER A 115 -14.96 -15.16 4.30
C SER A 115 -14.82 -14.71 5.76
N THR A 116 -14.18 -15.54 6.60
CA THR A 116 -13.96 -15.25 8.03
C THR A 116 -12.64 -14.53 8.28
N LEU A 117 -11.75 -14.48 7.29
CA LEU A 117 -10.46 -13.84 7.41
C LEU A 117 -10.56 -12.32 7.18
N PRO A 118 -9.73 -11.53 7.89
CA PRO A 118 -9.59 -10.11 7.57
C PRO A 118 -9.01 -9.93 6.16
N ARG A 119 -9.11 -8.70 5.63
CA ARG A 119 -8.49 -8.33 4.36
C ARG A 119 -7.11 -7.70 4.58
N ARG A 120 -6.36 -7.51 3.49
CA ARG A 120 -4.97 -7.00 3.45
C ARG A 120 -3.95 -7.93 4.09
N ILE A 121 -4.22 -9.23 4.06
CA ILE A 121 -3.39 -10.24 4.70
C ILE A 121 -2.82 -11.24 3.70
N TRP A 122 -1.73 -11.86 4.12
CA TRP A 122 -1.16 -13.05 3.51
C TRP A 122 -1.46 -14.26 4.41
N TYR A 123 -1.81 -15.39 3.81
CA TYR A 123 -1.83 -16.68 4.50
C TYR A 123 -1.34 -17.77 3.58
N TYR A 124 -0.85 -18.86 4.15
CA TYR A 124 -0.42 -20.01 3.37
C TYR A 124 -1.44 -21.15 3.50
N ASN A 125 -1.97 -21.61 2.37
CA ASN A 125 -2.86 -22.76 2.29
C ASN A 125 -2.03 -24.04 2.15
N GLN A 126 -1.92 -24.78 3.26
CA GLN A 126 -1.16 -26.03 3.32
C GLN A 126 -1.78 -27.15 2.46
N GLY A 127 -3.10 -27.13 2.25
CA GLY A 127 -3.80 -28.17 1.52
C GLY A 127 -3.44 -28.21 0.03
N VAL A 128 -3.14 -27.05 -0.55
CA VAL A 128 -2.78 -26.93 -1.97
C VAL A 128 -1.35 -26.41 -2.20
N GLY A 129 -0.65 -25.97 -1.17
CA GLY A 129 0.71 -25.44 -1.27
C GLY A 129 0.76 -24.04 -1.89
N GLU A 130 -0.16 -23.16 -1.51
CA GLU A 130 -0.29 -21.82 -2.08
C GLU A 130 -0.14 -20.73 -1.03
N LEU A 131 0.67 -19.71 -1.32
CA LEU A 131 0.64 -18.45 -0.60
C LEU A 131 -0.44 -17.57 -1.22
N VAL A 132 -1.39 -17.13 -0.40
CA VAL A 132 -2.57 -16.37 -0.85
C VAL A 132 -2.55 -14.99 -0.23
N TYR A 133 -2.82 -13.98 -1.06
CA TYR A 133 -3.11 -12.62 -0.62
C TYR A 133 -4.59 -12.30 -0.79
N LEU A 134 -5.22 -11.76 0.26
CA LEU A 134 -6.60 -11.26 0.24
C LEU A 134 -6.60 -9.75 0.22
N ALA A 135 -6.95 -9.15 -0.92
CA ALA A 135 -7.03 -7.72 -1.08
C ALA A 135 -8.27 -7.13 -0.39
N ASN A 136 -8.14 -5.93 0.17
CA ASN A 136 -9.29 -5.16 0.65
C ASN A 136 -9.84 -4.26 -0.46
N ASP A 137 -8.96 -3.47 -1.06
CA ASP A 137 -9.30 -2.69 -2.25
C ASP A 137 -8.87 -3.46 -3.50
N ALA A 138 -9.87 -3.88 -4.28
CA ALA A 138 -9.72 -4.77 -5.40
C ALA A 138 -10.37 -4.22 -6.69
N SER A 139 -10.71 -2.91 -6.72
CA SER A 139 -11.33 -2.26 -7.88
C SER A 139 -10.52 -2.45 -9.16
N ASP A 140 -9.19 -2.42 -9.02
CA ASP A 140 -8.23 -2.44 -10.13
C ASP A 140 -7.40 -3.72 -10.17
N LEU A 141 -7.89 -4.78 -9.52
CA LEU A 141 -7.24 -6.08 -9.44
C LEU A 141 -8.00 -7.13 -10.23
N TYR A 142 -7.30 -7.74 -11.19
CA TYR A 142 -7.86 -8.71 -12.14
C TYR A 142 -7.00 -9.97 -12.24
N LEU A 143 -7.64 -11.12 -12.36
CA LEU A 143 -7.00 -12.31 -12.94
C LEU A 143 -7.08 -12.22 -14.46
N VAL A 144 -6.05 -12.69 -15.14
CA VAL A 144 -6.03 -12.82 -16.60
C VAL A 144 -6.25 -14.28 -16.96
N GLN A 145 -7.44 -14.60 -17.44
CA GLN A 145 -7.82 -15.95 -17.85
C GLN A 145 -8.24 -15.92 -19.32
N ASN A 146 -7.59 -16.72 -20.17
CA ASN A 146 -7.87 -16.77 -21.61
C ASN A 146 -7.83 -15.39 -22.28
N GLY A 147 -6.93 -14.51 -21.83
CA GLY A 147 -6.80 -13.12 -22.32
C GLY A 147 -7.91 -12.17 -21.86
N GLN A 148 -8.83 -12.61 -21.00
CA GLN A 148 -9.88 -11.78 -20.40
C GLN A 148 -9.52 -11.41 -18.96
N ARG A 149 -9.87 -10.17 -18.57
CA ARG A 149 -9.73 -9.68 -17.20
C ARG A 149 -10.96 -10.07 -16.39
N VAL A 150 -10.75 -10.78 -15.30
CA VAL A 150 -11.80 -11.18 -14.36
C VAL A 150 -11.52 -10.50 -13.01
N PRO A 151 -12.41 -9.63 -12.50
CA PRO A 151 -12.22 -8.99 -11.19
C PRO A 151 -11.98 -10.03 -10.09
N THR A 152 -11.01 -9.76 -9.22
CA THR A 152 -10.68 -10.65 -8.09
C THR A 152 -10.29 -9.85 -6.86
N SER A 153 -10.56 -10.40 -5.67
CA SER A 153 -10.00 -9.91 -4.40
C SER A 153 -8.93 -10.85 -3.84
N ARG A 154 -8.48 -11.81 -4.64
CA ARG A 154 -7.56 -12.88 -4.25
C ARG A 154 -6.49 -13.09 -5.31
N ILE A 155 -5.25 -13.25 -4.85
CA ILE A 155 -4.11 -13.65 -5.66
C ILE A 155 -3.41 -14.83 -4.97
N SER A 156 -3.19 -15.92 -5.70
CA SER A 156 -2.45 -17.09 -5.20
C SER A 156 -1.09 -17.18 -5.88
N PHE A 157 -0.08 -17.58 -5.13
CA PHE A 157 1.27 -17.87 -5.60
C PHE A 157 1.71 -19.25 -5.12
N ARG A 158 2.60 -19.88 -5.88
CA ARG A 158 3.18 -21.19 -5.57
C ARG A 158 4.68 -21.18 -5.83
N VAL A 159 5.43 -21.70 -4.88
CA VAL A 159 6.85 -22.00 -5.08
C VAL A 159 6.96 -23.16 -6.05
N THR A 160 7.58 -22.93 -7.21
CA THR A 160 7.67 -23.90 -8.29
C THR A 160 9.13 -24.11 -8.69
N ASN A 161 9.52 -25.36 -8.91
CA ASN A 161 10.83 -25.68 -9.47
C ASN A 161 10.84 -25.43 -10.98
N ILE A 162 11.88 -24.75 -11.46
CA ILE A 162 12.21 -24.71 -12.88
C ILE A 162 13.13 -25.90 -13.14
N VAL A 163 12.70 -26.76 -14.06
CA VAL A 163 13.50 -27.83 -14.62
C VAL A 163 13.71 -27.54 -16.10
N GLY A 164 14.89 -27.86 -16.60
CA GLY A 164 15.14 -27.83 -18.04
C GLY A 164 15.91 -29.05 -18.49
N ARG A 165 16.10 -29.15 -19.80
CA ARG A 165 16.67 -30.35 -20.42
C ARG A 165 18.20 -30.28 -20.35
N GLY A 166 18.80 -31.25 -19.65
CA GLY A 166 20.24 -31.46 -19.57
C GLY A 166 20.80 -32.18 -20.80
N GLN A 167 22.13 -32.30 -20.84
CA GLN A 167 22.81 -33.11 -21.85
C GLN A 167 22.39 -34.58 -21.70
N GLY A 168 21.95 -35.20 -22.79
CA GLY A 168 21.43 -36.58 -22.79
C GLY A 168 19.91 -36.70 -22.55
N GLY A 169 19.17 -35.59 -22.47
CA GLY A 169 17.70 -35.60 -22.39
C GLY A 169 17.13 -35.79 -20.98
N SER A 170 17.97 -35.87 -19.95
CA SER A 170 17.53 -35.85 -18.54
C SER A 170 16.97 -34.47 -18.16
N LEU A 171 16.01 -34.44 -17.23
CA LEU A 171 15.54 -33.19 -16.63
C LEU A 171 16.51 -32.80 -15.52
N THR A 172 17.13 -31.63 -15.65
CA THR A 172 18.02 -31.06 -14.64
C THR A 172 17.31 -29.90 -13.95
N TRP A 173 17.40 -29.85 -12.63
CA TRP A 173 16.93 -28.70 -11.86
C TRP A 173 17.72 -27.44 -12.25
N GLN A 174 17.01 -26.35 -12.52
CA GLN A 174 17.59 -25.07 -12.96
C GLN A 174 17.31 -23.92 -11.99
N GLY A 175 16.28 -24.04 -11.14
CA GLY A 175 16.01 -23.02 -10.14
C GLY A 175 14.69 -23.20 -9.42
N LEU A 176 14.39 -22.22 -8.57
CA LEU A 176 13.17 -22.12 -7.77
C LEU A 176 12.57 -20.73 -7.99
N VAL A 177 11.25 -20.64 -8.20
CA VAL A 177 10.58 -19.34 -8.35
C VAL A 177 9.28 -19.28 -7.55
N LEU A 178 8.87 -18.08 -7.19
CA LEU A 178 7.50 -17.80 -6.79
C LEU A 178 6.68 -17.44 -8.03
N ALA A 179 5.82 -18.35 -8.47
CA ALA A 179 4.97 -18.12 -9.63
C ALA A 179 3.53 -17.81 -9.19
N PRO A 180 2.84 -16.86 -9.84
CA PRO A 180 1.41 -16.73 -9.64
C PRO A 180 0.70 -17.98 -10.16
N VAL A 181 -0.30 -18.48 -9.43
CA VAL A 181 -1.09 -19.65 -9.83
C VAL A 181 -1.92 -19.34 -11.07
N LEU A 182 -2.45 -18.12 -11.14
CA LEU A 182 -3.06 -17.54 -12.33
C LEU A 182 -2.42 -16.18 -12.59
N PRO A 183 -2.13 -15.82 -13.85
CA PRO A 183 -1.64 -14.49 -14.17
C PRO A 183 -2.62 -13.43 -13.66
N PHE A 184 -2.11 -12.30 -13.18
CA PHE A 184 -2.90 -11.21 -12.64
C PHE A 184 -2.38 -9.86 -13.11
N GLU A 185 -3.26 -8.87 -13.11
CA GLU A 185 -2.95 -7.47 -13.33
C GLU A 185 -3.53 -6.66 -12.18
N TRP A 186 -2.69 -5.85 -11.53
CA TRP A 186 -3.12 -4.87 -10.54
C TRP A 186 -2.76 -3.47 -11.05
N GLN A 187 -3.76 -2.80 -11.61
CA GLN A 187 -3.57 -1.53 -12.31
C GLN A 187 -3.33 -0.40 -11.32
N GLN A 188 -2.60 0.62 -11.79
CA GLN A 188 -2.52 1.90 -11.10
C GLN A 188 -3.82 2.65 -11.30
N VAL A 189 -4.37 3.22 -10.23
CA VAL A 189 -5.43 4.21 -10.35
C VAL A 189 -4.85 5.42 -11.09
N PRO A 190 -5.38 5.80 -12.26
CA PRO A 190 -4.92 6.98 -12.97
C PRO A 190 -5.16 8.20 -12.08
N LEU A 191 -4.10 8.94 -11.77
CA LEU A 191 -4.24 10.28 -11.19
C LEU A 191 -4.86 11.16 -12.29
N GLU A 192 -6.18 11.32 -12.30
CA GLU A 192 -6.81 12.37 -13.12
C GLU A 192 -6.32 13.73 -12.61
N LEU A 193 -5.21 14.20 -13.18
CA LEU A 193 -4.82 15.60 -13.08
C LEU A 193 -5.87 16.36 -13.87
N ALA A 194 -6.82 16.99 -13.18
CA ALA A 194 -7.83 17.85 -13.80
C ALA A 194 -7.17 18.84 -14.77
N SER A 195 -7.16 18.50 -16.06
CA SER A 195 -6.79 19.39 -17.14
C SER A 195 -8.01 20.26 -17.44
N GLY A 196 -8.16 21.35 -16.70
CA GLY A 196 -9.29 22.25 -16.90
C GLY A 196 -9.37 23.44 -15.95
N ALA A 197 -8.55 24.47 -16.19
CA ALA A 197 -8.87 25.85 -15.83
C ALA A 197 -7.97 26.83 -16.62
N ALA A 198 -8.18 26.90 -17.94
CA ALA A 198 -7.78 28.04 -18.76
C ALA A 198 -8.65 28.10 -20.02
N GLN A 199 -9.89 28.54 -19.84
CA GLN A 199 -10.68 29.26 -20.85
C GLN A 199 -11.44 30.38 -20.15
#